data_AF-A0A931N2K1-F1
#
_entry.id   AF-A0A931N2K1-F1
#
_cell.length_a   1.000
_cell.length_b   1.000
_cell.length_c   1.000
_cell.angle_alpha   90.00
_cell.angle_beta   90.00
_cell.angle_gamma   90.00
#
_symmetry.space_group_name_H-M   'P 1'
#
loop_
_entity.id
_entity.type
_entity.pdbx_description
1 polymer ?
#
loop_
_entity_poly.entity_id
_entity_poly.type
_entity_poly.pdbx_seq_one_letter_code
_entity_poly.pdbx_strand_id
1 'polypeptide(L)'
;MRRITPRGERYRPNSGGFETTAQPSEPLTYQRPHTHESDVTVRLRRCREPLPNTATLWLVTPRRLRVEPLELELAQPLPDVCAVHGRPASAREPTRTYLYDTDIHPRFHRTAVERDLAKVIRLRPIETAPVSTIVVGEWPTCDRCHRTSLRYKRLALALLWLMAADLVALVIAVVADIDALIPPLALGLLPGSFPLGLVALILLLKKSSKRVTFRPIYDERFAFIAAHANFRAALNHPPPDKHGPP
;
A
#
# COMPACT_ATOMS: atom_id res chain seq x y z
N MET A 1 15.96 -29.19 26.20
CA MET A 1 16.72 -27.94 25.97
C MET A 1 16.25 -27.28 24.69
N ARG A 2 15.44 -26.21 24.78
CA ARG A 2 15.03 -25.40 23.61
C ARG A 2 16.18 -24.46 23.26
N ARG A 3 16.74 -24.57 22.05
CA ARG A 3 17.68 -23.57 21.51
C ARG A 3 16.94 -22.25 21.39
N ILE A 4 17.34 -21.28 22.21
CA ILE A 4 17.02 -19.87 22.01
C ILE A 4 17.84 -19.46 20.78
N THR A 5 17.19 -19.31 19.63
CA THR A 5 17.80 -18.66 18.46
C THR A 5 18.26 -17.26 18.85
N PRO A 6 19.45 -16.82 18.42
CA PRO A 6 19.97 -15.51 18.79
C PRO A 6 18.98 -14.41 18.40
N ARG A 7 18.83 -13.47 19.32
CA ARG A 7 18.02 -12.25 19.24
C ARG A 7 18.30 -11.57 17.90
N GLY A 8 17.29 -11.55 17.04
CA GLY A 8 17.41 -11.20 15.63
C GLY A 8 18.18 -9.91 15.39
N GLU A 9 19.21 -9.99 14.55
CA GLU A 9 19.84 -8.84 13.93
C GLU A 9 18.75 -8.02 13.25
N ARG A 10 18.56 -6.79 13.72
CA ARG A 10 17.65 -5.83 13.09
C ARG A 10 18.27 -5.48 11.74
N TYR A 11 17.61 -5.93 10.68
CA TYR A 11 18.01 -5.61 9.33
C TYR A 11 18.06 -4.08 9.12
N ARG A 12 19.17 -3.58 8.55
CA ARG A 12 19.39 -2.18 8.22
C ARG A 12 19.28 -2.00 6.70
N PRO A 13 18.18 -1.44 6.18
CA PRO A 13 18.02 -1.22 4.73
C PRO A 13 19.15 -0.35 4.18
N ASN A 14 19.51 -0.60 2.92
CA ASN A 14 20.55 0.12 2.16
C ASN A 14 21.99 -0.06 2.64
N SER A 15 22.28 -1.02 3.52
CA SER A 15 23.62 -1.21 4.09
C SER A 15 24.59 -1.94 3.14
N GLY A 16 24.11 -2.55 2.05
CA GLY A 16 24.96 -3.27 1.08
C GLY A 16 25.68 -4.50 1.65
N GLY A 17 25.46 -4.82 2.94
CA GLY A 17 26.14 -5.86 3.70
C GLY A 17 25.49 -7.23 3.60
N PHE A 18 24.74 -7.52 2.54
CA PHE A 18 24.22 -8.85 2.31
C PHE A 18 25.37 -9.75 1.83
N GLU A 19 26.17 -10.26 2.77
CA GLU A 19 27.04 -11.41 2.54
C GLU A 19 26.15 -12.58 2.14
N THR A 20 26.02 -12.71 0.83
CA THR A 20 25.11 -13.61 0.17
C THR A 20 25.75 -14.99 0.22
N THR A 21 25.57 -15.73 1.32
CA THR A 21 25.61 -17.20 1.27
C THR A 21 24.31 -17.74 0.64
N ALA A 22 23.82 -17.07 -0.41
CA ALA A 22 22.75 -17.63 -1.22
C ALA A 22 23.38 -18.65 -2.14
N GLN A 23 22.88 -19.88 -2.07
CA GLN A 23 22.91 -20.74 -3.24
C GLN A 23 22.49 -19.92 -4.46
N PRO A 24 23.11 -20.12 -5.63
CA PRO A 24 22.74 -19.40 -6.83
C PRO A 24 21.25 -19.63 -7.05
N SER A 25 20.43 -18.60 -6.79
CA SER A 25 19.07 -18.59 -7.29
C SER A 25 19.20 -18.71 -8.80
N GLU A 26 18.45 -19.63 -9.40
CA GLU A 26 18.32 -19.71 -10.85
C GLU A 26 18.24 -18.29 -11.42
N PRO A 27 19.01 -17.99 -12.49
CA PRO A 27 19.02 -16.66 -13.05
C PRO A 27 17.57 -16.27 -13.34
N LEU A 28 17.08 -15.26 -12.61
CA LEU A 28 15.76 -14.69 -12.83
C LEU A 28 15.72 -14.33 -14.30
N THR A 29 15.03 -15.15 -15.10
CA THR A 29 14.87 -14.92 -16.51
C THR A 29 14.30 -13.52 -16.63
N TYR A 30 15.00 -12.62 -17.32
CA TYR A 30 14.61 -11.22 -17.41
C TYR A 30 13.23 -11.18 -18.06
N GLN A 31 12.18 -11.17 -17.23
CA GLN A 31 10.83 -11.02 -17.71
C GLN A 31 10.71 -9.59 -18.20
N ARG A 32 10.33 -9.44 -19.47
CA ARG A 32 10.04 -8.14 -20.07
C ARG A 32 9.19 -7.33 -19.09
N PRO A 33 9.59 -6.08 -18.79
CA PRO A 33 8.86 -5.27 -17.82
C PRO A 33 7.36 -5.27 -18.13
N HIS A 34 6.53 -5.53 -17.13
CA HIS A 34 5.07 -5.36 -17.25
C HIS A 34 4.77 -3.86 -17.32
N THR A 35 5.00 -3.28 -18.48
CA THR A 35 4.69 -1.89 -18.81
C THR A 35 3.55 -1.85 -19.81
N HIS A 36 2.68 -0.85 -19.64
CA HIS A 36 1.70 -0.48 -20.64
C HIS A 36 2.15 0.80 -21.35
N GLU A 37 1.70 1.02 -22.58
CA GLU A 37 1.96 2.26 -23.32
C GLU A 37 1.48 3.51 -22.60
N SER A 38 0.50 3.36 -21.70
CA SER A 38 0.00 4.42 -20.83
C SER A 38 0.93 4.79 -19.67
N ASP A 39 1.89 3.94 -19.35
CA ASP A 39 2.73 4.10 -18.17
C ASP A 39 3.82 5.17 -18.39
N VAL A 40 4.30 5.75 -17.30
CA VAL A 40 5.39 6.72 -17.31
C VAL A 40 6.50 6.27 -16.36
N THR A 41 7.73 6.56 -16.76
CA THR A 41 8.92 6.25 -15.96
C THR A 41 9.24 7.43 -15.06
N VAL A 42 9.38 7.18 -13.77
CA VAL A 42 9.89 8.14 -12.79
C VAL A 42 11.21 7.64 -12.21
N ARG A 43 12.15 8.57 -12.03
CA ARG A 43 13.45 8.28 -11.41
C ARG A 43 13.30 8.12 -9.91
N LEU A 44 13.93 7.08 -9.40
CA LEU A 44 14.04 6.75 -7.99
C LEU A 44 15.50 6.87 -7.55
N ARG A 45 15.68 7.09 -6.26
CA ARG A 45 16.98 7.01 -5.57
C ARG A 45 16.75 6.39 -4.20
N ARG A 46 17.80 5.86 -3.58
CA ARG A 46 17.72 5.37 -2.20
C ARG A 46 17.47 6.54 -1.25
N CYS A 47 16.65 6.32 -0.23
CA CYS A 47 16.45 7.29 0.84
C CYS A 47 17.80 7.58 1.53
N ARG A 48 18.09 8.87 1.76
CA ARG A 48 19.32 9.28 2.46
C ARG A 48 19.29 8.90 3.94
N GLU A 49 18.12 9.03 4.54
CA GLU A 49 17.86 8.67 5.92
C GLU A 49 16.89 7.49 5.97
N PRO A 50 17.06 6.56 6.91
CA PRO A 50 16.13 5.46 7.09
C PRO A 50 14.75 6.02 7.46
N LEU A 51 13.72 5.48 6.83
CA LEU A 51 12.35 5.90 7.08
C LEU A 51 11.93 5.56 8.52
N PRO A 52 11.22 6.46 9.21
CA PRO A 52 10.77 6.19 10.56
C PRO A 52 9.74 5.06 10.58
N ASN A 53 9.85 4.19 11.58
CA ASN A 53 8.94 3.07 11.85
C ASN A 53 8.87 2.00 10.75
N THR A 54 9.91 1.84 9.93
CA THR A 54 9.96 0.76 8.93
C THR A 54 10.59 -0.53 9.45
N ALA A 55 11.34 -0.47 10.57
CA ALA A 55 11.99 -1.63 11.16
C ALA A 55 11.04 -2.81 11.38
N THR A 56 9.79 -2.55 11.76
CA THR A 56 8.77 -3.59 11.98
C THR A 56 8.18 -4.16 10.70
N LEU A 57 8.27 -3.44 9.58
CA LEU A 57 7.79 -3.87 8.27
C LEU A 57 8.74 -4.87 7.62
N TRP A 58 10.02 -4.81 8.02
CA TRP A 58 11.08 -5.73 7.58
C TRP A 58 11.15 -7.00 8.45
N LEU A 59 10.32 -7.11 9.51
CA LEU A 59 10.37 -8.23 10.46
C LEU A 59 9.80 -9.52 9.88
N VAL A 60 10.38 -10.61 10.39
CA VAL A 60 10.33 -12.02 10.01
C VAL A 60 8.92 -12.53 9.75
N THR A 61 8.53 -12.57 8.48
CA THR A 61 7.58 -13.59 8.01
C THR A 61 8.30 -14.94 7.94
N PRO A 62 7.60 -16.08 8.09
CA PRO A 62 8.21 -17.41 7.87
C PRO A 62 8.83 -17.53 6.47
N ARG A 63 8.32 -16.75 5.52
CA ARG A 63 8.88 -16.59 4.19
C ARG A 63 10.11 -15.68 4.20
N ARG A 64 11.27 -16.23 3.82
CA ARG A 64 12.50 -15.47 3.61
C ARG A 64 12.35 -14.53 2.41
N LEU A 65 12.85 -13.31 2.55
CA LEU A 65 12.98 -12.36 1.44
C LEU A 65 14.00 -12.88 0.42
N ARG A 66 13.63 -12.85 -0.87
CA ARG A 66 14.49 -13.22 -2.01
C ARG A 66 15.33 -12.05 -2.51
N VAL A 67 14.99 -10.82 -2.11
CA VAL A 67 15.69 -9.60 -2.49
C VAL A 67 16.00 -8.75 -1.26
N GLU A 68 17.07 -7.96 -1.34
CA GLU A 68 17.42 -6.97 -0.32
C GLU A 68 16.25 -5.98 -0.14
N PRO A 69 15.80 -5.74 1.11
CA PRO A 69 14.83 -4.71 1.39
C PRO A 69 15.36 -3.30 1.12
N LEU A 70 14.57 -2.51 0.39
CA LEU A 70 14.95 -1.18 -0.09
C LEU A 70 13.99 -0.09 0.37
N GLU A 71 14.56 1.06 0.67
CA GLU A 71 13.84 2.31 0.88
C GLU A 71 14.22 3.28 -0.23
N LEU A 72 13.24 3.59 -1.08
CA LEU A 72 13.40 4.42 -2.26
C LEU A 72 12.57 5.69 -2.13
N GLU A 73 13.09 6.78 -2.67
CA GLU A 73 12.40 8.05 -2.81
C GLU A 73 12.43 8.55 -4.26
N LEU A 74 11.49 9.42 -4.61
CA LEU A 74 11.48 10.08 -5.91
C LEU A 74 12.74 10.96 -6.07
N ALA A 75 13.52 10.70 -7.12
CA ALA A 75 14.76 11.41 -7.39
C ALA A 75 14.57 12.69 -8.24
N GLN A 76 13.37 12.90 -8.76
CA GLN A 76 13.02 14.03 -9.63
C GLN A 76 11.79 14.77 -9.08
N PRO A 77 11.69 16.09 -9.31
CA PRO A 77 10.45 16.80 -9.05
C PRO A 77 9.34 16.28 -9.97
N LEU A 78 8.14 16.12 -9.42
CA LEU A 78 6.94 15.82 -10.19
C LEU A 78 6.27 17.12 -10.69
N PRO A 79 5.62 17.12 -11.85
CA PRO A 79 4.90 18.29 -12.36
C PRO A 79 3.67 18.59 -11.51
N ASP A 80 3.17 19.83 -11.55
CA ASP A 80 1.94 20.25 -10.85
C ASP A 80 0.66 19.78 -11.57
N VAL A 81 0.64 18.51 -11.97
CA VAL A 81 -0.49 17.83 -12.62
C VAL A 81 -0.75 16.55 -11.85
N CYS A 82 -2.01 16.22 -11.59
CA CYS A 82 -2.37 15.00 -10.90
C CYS A 82 -2.14 13.77 -11.81
N ALA A 83 -1.37 12.79 -11.32
CA ALA A 83 -1.05 11.57 -12.07
C ALA A 83 -2.29 10.76 -12.48
N VAL A 84 -3.36 10.74 -11.67
CA VAL A 84 -4.57 9.94 -11.95
C VAL A 84 -5.50 10.63 -12.95
N HIS A 85 -5.75 11.92 -12.77
CA HIS A 85 -6.80 12.65 -13.48
C HIS A 85 -6.28 13.62 -14.54
N GLY A 86 -4.97 13.90 -14.58
CA GLY A 86 -4.38 14.86 -15.52
C GLY A 86 -4.81 16.31 -15.31
N ARG A 87 -5.36 16.64 -14.14
CA ARG A 87 -5.81 18.00 -13.77
C ARG A 87 -4.73 18.75 -13.00
N PRO A 88 -4.73 20.10 -12.99
CA PRO A 88 -3.82 20.88 -12.16
C PRO A 88 -3.84 20.42 -10.71
N ALA A 89 -2.66 20.33 -10.12
CA ALA A 89 -2.51 20.00 -8.71
C ALA A 89 -2.90 21.19 -7.84
N SER A 90 -3.73 20.96 -6.83
CA SER A 90 -4.05 21.94 -5.80
C SER A 90 -3.25 21.73 -4.52
N ALA A 91 -2.73 20.52 -4.30
CA ALA A 91 -1.89 20.19 -3.16
C ALA A 91 -0.89 19.06 -3.49
N ARG A 92 0.19 18.98 -2.71
CA ARG A 92 1.14 17.86 -2.71
C ARG A 92 0.95 17.06 -1.43
N GLU A 93 0.73 15.75 -1.56
CA GLU A 93 0.51 14.86 -0.41
C GLU A 93 1.66 13.83 -0.32
N PRO A 94 2.26 13.64 0.88
CA PRO A 94 3.26 12.60 1.08
C PRO A 94 2.59 11.22 0.95
N THR A 95 3.11 10.39 0.05
CA THR A 95 2.60 9.05 -0.20
C THR A 95 3.68 8.02 0.07
N ARG A 96 3.31 6.96 0.80
CA ARG A 96 4.15 5.77 1.01
C ARG A 96 3.52 4.59 0.28
N THR A 97 4.28 3.95 -0.59
CA THR A 97 3.84 2.76 -1.32
C THR A 97 4.68 1.56 -0.90
N TYR A 98 4.01 0.47 -0.56
CA TYR A 98 4.64 -0.79 -0.17
C TYR A 98 4.61 -1.78 -1.34
N LEU A 99 5.77 -2.32 -1.67
CA LEU A 99 5.96 -3.40 -2.63
C LEU A 99 6.35 -4.66 -1.87
N TYR A 100 5.93 -5.80 -2.40
CA TYR A 100 6.03 -7.07 -1.71
C TYR A 100 6.78 -8.11 -2.52
N ASP A 101 7.45 -9.01 -1.82
CA ASP A 101 8.10 -10.18 -2.41
C ASP A 101 7.07 -11.29 -2.67
N THR A 102 6.57 -11.33 -3.90
CA THR A 102 5.53 -12.26 -4.33
C THR A 102 6.09 -13.28 -5.31
N ASP A 103 5.52 -14.49 -5.37
CA ASP A 103 5.97 -15.54 -6.31
C ASP A 103 6.08 -15.08 -7.77
N ILE A 104 5.24 -14.13 -8.18
CA ILE A 104 5.24 -13.52 -9.52
C ILE A 104 6.43 -12.56 -9.69
N HIS A 105 6.66 -11.67 -8.72
CA HIS A 105 7.75 -10.70 -8.77
C HIS A 105 8.18 -10.27 -7.36
N PRO A 106 9.48 -10.14 -7.07
CA PRO A 106 9.99 -9.81 -5.74
C PRO A 106 9.67 -8.36 -5.29
N ARG A 107 9.22 -7.51 -6.22
CA ARG A 107 8.82 -6.11 -5.97
C ARG A 107 7.47 -5.80 -6.61
N PHE A 108 6.45 -6.61 -6.33
CA PHE A 108 5.14 -6.47 -6.94
C PHE A 108 4.22 -5.54 -6.13
N HIS A 109 3.44 -4.73 -6.84
CA HIS A 109 2.44 -3.82 -6.27
C HIS A 109 1.14 -4.55 -5.91
N ARG A 110 1.21 -5.65 -5.16
CA ARG A 110 -0.03 -6.34 -4.80
C ARG A 110 -0.79 -5.47 -3.80
N THR A 111 -2.05 -5.16 -4.11
CA THR A 111 -2.85 -4.38 -3.17
C THR A 111 -3.12 -5.27 -1.94
N ALA A 112 -2.82 -4.79 -0.73
CA ALA A 112 -3.11 -5.50 0.53
C ALA A 112 -4.55 -6.05 0.68
N VAL A 113 -5.48 -5.65 -0.18
CA VAL A 113 -6.89 -6.08 -0.18
C VAL A 113 -7.06 -7.47 -0.77
N GLU A 114 -6.37 -7.81 -1.88
CA GLU A 114 -6.39 -9.21 -2.36
C GLU A 114 -5.86 -10.16 -1.28
N ARG A 115 -4.91 -9.69 -0.47
CA ARG A 115 -4.33 -10.42 0.65
C ARG A 115 -5.30 -10.53 1.83
N ASP A 116 -5.86 -9.41 2.29
CA ASP A 116 -6.70 -9.37 3.48
C ASP A 116 -8.08 -9.98 3.21
N LEU A 117 -8.63 -9.77 2.00
CA LEU A 117 -9.86 -10.42 1.57
C LEU A 117 -9.69 -11.93 1.42
N ALA A 118 -8.58 -12.39 0.82
CA ALA A 118 -8.32 -13.84 0.71
C ALA A 118 -8.13 -14.50 2.08
N LYS A 119 -7.52 -13.81 3.05
CA LYS A 119 -7.40 -14.31 4.43
C LYS A 119 -8.75 -14.41 5.13
N VAL A 120 -9.55 -13.35 5.06
CA VAL A 120 -10.88 -13.30 5.69
C VAL A 120 -11.82 -14.33 5.06
N ILE A 121 -11.82 -14.47 3.73
CA ILE A 121 -12.69 -15.42 3.03
C ILE A 121 -12.21 -16.87 3.20
N ARG A 122 -10.90 -17.15 3.15
CA ARG A 122 -10.40 -18.55 3.16
C ARG A 122 -10.19 -19.14 4.55
N LEU A 123 -10.31 -18.38 5.65
CA LEU A 123 -10.08 -18.84 7.04
C LEU A 123 -8.75 -19.61 7.24
N ARG A 124 -7.82 -19.48 6.30
CA ARG A 124 -6.52 -20.17 6.30
C ARG A 124 -5.42 -19.15 6.55
N PRO A 125 -4.40 -19.48 7.36
CA PRO A 125 -3.21 -18.67 7.50
C PRO A 125 -2.44 -18.68 6.17
N ILE A 126 -2.73 -17.73 5.29
CA ILE A 126 -1.94 -17.51 4.08
C ILE A 126 -0.66 -16.80 4.50
N GLU A 127 0.47 -17.42 4.24
CA GLU A 127 1.79 -16.82 4.42
C GLU A 127 1.83 -15.48 3.68
N THR A 128 1.98 -14.39 4.43
CA THR A 128 2.04 -13.06 3.86
C THR A 128 3.37 -12.85 3.17
N ALA A 129 3.32 -12.50 1.89
CA ALA A 129 4.46 -11.94 1.17
C ALA A 129 5.05 -10.76 1.97
N PRO A 130 6.33 -10.84 2.38
CA PRO A 130 6.97 -9.76 3.14
C PRO A 130 7.10 -8.49 2.31
N VAL A 131 7.19 -7.34 2.98
CA VAL A 131 7.52 -6.06 2.33
C VAL A 131 8.97 -6.15 1.85
N SER A 132 9.20 -5.85 0.57
CA SER A 132 10.54 -5.85 -0.03
C SER A 132 11.02 -4.45 -0.40
N THR A 133 10.10 -3.54 -0.73
CA THR A 133 10.52 -2.18 -1.09
C THR A 133 9.47 -1.17 -0.65
N ILE A 134 9.92 -0.08 -0.05
CA ILE A 134 9.08 1.06 0.31
C ILE A 134 9.47 2.21 -0.60
N VAL A 135 8.50 2.76 -1.32
CA VAL A 135 8.69 3.95 -2.15
C VAL A 135 7.98 5.12 -1.49
N VAL A 136 8.72 6.20 -1.21
CA VAL A 136 8.19 7.43 -0.64
C VAL A 136 8.33 8.60 -1.61
N GLY A 137 7.40 9.55 -1.53
CA GLY A 137 7.48 10.76 -2.31
C GLY A 137 6.24 11.62 -2.14
N GLU A 138 6.37 12.88 -2.52
CA GLU A 138 5.24 13.81 -2.54
C GLU A 138 4.57 13.76 -3.90
N TRP A 139 3.26 13.50 -3.90
CA TRP A 139 2.49 13.36 -5.14
C TRP A 139 1.54 14.53 -5.35
N PRO A 140 1.49 15.10 -6.57
CA PRO A 140 0.52 16.12 -6.93
C PRO A 140 -0.90 15.53 -6.91
N THR A 141 -1.79 16.19 -6.17
CA THR A 141 -3.20 15.84 -6.04
C THR A 141 -4.07 16.98 -6.54
N CYS A 142 -5.14 16.64 -7.25
CA CYS A 142 -6.14 17.61 -7.70
C CYS A 142 -7.36 17.62 -6.78
N ASP A 143 -8.17 18.67 -6.85
CA ASP A 143 -9.42 18.80 -6.08
C ASP A 143 -10.36 17.62 -6.25
N ARG A 144 -10.37 17.00 -7.44
CA ARG A 144 -11.19 15.82 -7.69
C ARG A 144 -10.74 14.66 -6.80
N CYS A 145 -9.44 14.38 -6.71
CA CYS A 145 -8.89 13.36 -5.82
C CYS A 145 -9.27 13.66 -4.37
N HIS A 146 -9.10 14.92 -3.95
CA HIS A 146 -9.39 15.34 -2.59
C HIS A 146 -10.87 15.13 -2.23
N ARG A 147 -11.80 15.60 -3.08
CA ARG A 147 -13.25 15.41 -2.91
C ARG A 147 -13.64 13.94 -2.89
N THR A 148 -13.08 13.11 -3.79
CA THR A 148 -13.36 11.66 -3.76
C THR A 148 -12.85 11.00 -2.50
N SER A 149 -11.66 11.37 -2.02
CA SER A 149 -11.10 10.87 -0.76
C SER A 149 -11.99 11.23 0.43
N LEU A 150 -12.45 12.49 0.51
CA LEU A 150 -13.37 12.93 1.55
C LEU A 150 -14.70 12.17 1.50
N ARG A 151 -15.27 11.94 0.31
CA ARG A 151 -16.49 11.14 0.15
C ARG A 151 -16.30 9.71 0.68
N TYR A 152 -15.21 9.04 0.30
CA TYR A 152 -14.93 7.69 0.80
C TYR A 152 -14.69 7.66 2.30
N LYS A 153 -14.00 8.65 2.88
CA LYS A 153 -13.84 8.78 4.33
C LYS A 153 -15.17 8.98 5.06
N ARG A 154 -16.06 9.82 4.53
CA ARG A 154 -17.40 10.04 5.09
C ARG A 154 -18.25 8.77 5.03
N LEU A 155 -18.22 8.05 3.90
CA LEU A 155 -18.91 6.76 3.75
C LEU A 155 -18.36 5.72 4.72
N ALA A 156 -17.03 5.64 4.87
CA ALA A 156 -16.38 4.76 5.84
C ALA A 156 -16.81 5.09 7.28
N LEU A 157 -16.84 6.36 7.65
CA LEU A 157 -17.30 6.80 8.97
C LEU A 157 -18.79 6.48 9.19
N ALA A 158 -19.65 6.72 8.20
CA ALA A 158 -21.07 6.39 8.29
C ALA A 158 -21.28 4.88 8.50
N LEU A 159 -20.54 4.04 7.76
CA LEU A 159 -20.57 2.59 7.92
C LEU A 159 -20.08 2.15 9.30
N LEU A 160 -19.00 2.78 9.81
CA LEU A 160 -18.50 2.51 11.15
C LEU A 160 -19.53 2.85 12.23
N TRP A 161 -20.22 3.99 12.10
CA TRP A 161 -21.29 4.37 13.03
C TRP A 161 -22.48 3.42 12.99
N LEU A 162 -22.86 2.94 11.80
CA LEU A 162 -23.90 1.92 11.67
C LEU A 162 -23.52 0.64 12.42
N MET A 163 -22.31 0.12 12.18
CA MET A 163 -21.81 -1.08 12.87
C MET A 163 -21.74 -0.89 14.39
N ALA A 164 -21.35 0.30 14.86
CA ALA A 164 -21.32 0.63 16.28
C ALA A 164 -22.73 0.68 16.88
N ALA A 165 -23.70 1.27 16.18
CA ALA A 165 -25.09 1.31 16.60
C ALA A 165 -25.71 -0.09 16.70
N ASP A 166 -25.46 -0.95 15.72
CA ASP A 166 -25.91 -2.35 15.72
C ASP A 166 -25.33 -3.11 16.94
N LEU A 167 -24.04 -2.91 17.22
CA LEU A 167 -23.39 -3.53 18.38
C LEU A 167 -23.99 -3.04 19.71
N VAL A 168 -24.23 -1.73 19.84
CA VAL A 168 -24.86 -1.16 21.04
C VAL A 168 -26.28 -1.69 21.22
N ALA A 169 -27.07 -1.77 20.14
CA ALA A 169 -28.42 -2.32 20.19
C ALA A 169 -28.43 -3.78 20.65
N LEU A 170 -27.49 -4.59 20.16
CA LEU A 170 -27.32 -5.97 20.60
C LEU A 170 -26.97 -6.05 22.09
N VAL A 171 -26.02 -5.23 22.57
CA VAL A 171 -25.65 -5.19 23.99
C VAL A 171 -26.84 -4.80 24.87
N ILE A 172 -27.64 -3.81 24.46
CA ILE A 172 -28.85 -3.41 25.19
C ILE A 172 -29.86 -4.57 25.24
N ALA A 173 -30.12 -5.24 24.11
CA ALA A 173 -31.06 -6.35 24.05
C ALA A 173 -30.63 -7.52 24.97
N VAL A 174 -29.33 -7.81 25.04
CA VAL A 174 -28.77 -8.83 25.92
C VAL A 174 -28.86 -8.43 27.39
N VAL A 175 -28.53 -7.18 27.75
CA VAL A 175 -28.58 -6.70 29.14
C VAL A 175 -30.02 -6.58 29.65
N ALA A 176 -30.96 -6.23 28.78
CA ALA A 176 -32.38 -6.11 29.10
C ALA A 176 -33.16 -7.43 28.99
N ASP A 177 -32.47 -8.55 28.71
CA ASP A 177 -33.05 -9.90 28.59
C ASP A 177 -34.23 -9.98 27.60
N ILE A 178 -34.11 -9.25 26.48
CA ILE A 178 -35.15 -9.18 25.45
C ILE A 178 -34.92 -10.32 24.45
N ASP A 179 -35.28 -11.54 24.87
CA ASP A 179 -35.10 -12.78 24.10
C ASP A 179 -35.64 -12.71 22.66
N ALA A 180 -36.71 -11.95 22.44
CA ALA A 180 -37.31 -11.78 21.11
C ALA A 180 -36.41 -10.99 20.13
N LEU A 181 -35.53 -10.12 20.64
CA LEU A 181 -34.68 -9.25 19.83
C LEU A 181 -33.28 -9.85 19.59
N ILE A 182 -32.81 -10.72 20.48
CA ILE A 182 -31.45 -11.27 20.39
C ILE A 182 -31.22 -12.08 19.09
N PRO A 183 -32.09 -13.02 18.67
CA PRO A 183 -31.89 -13.79 17.44
C PRO A 183 -31.81 -12.94 16.16
N PRO A 184 -32.72 -11.98 15.88
CA PRO A 184 -32.63 -11.17 14.66
C PRO A 184 -31.43 -10.21 14.67
N LEU A 185 -31.06 -9.64 15.83
CA LEU A 185 -29.86 -8.80 15.95
C LEU A 185 -28.58 -9.61 15.77
N ALA A 186 -28.50 -10.80 16.38
CA ALA A 186 -27.37 -11.70 16.25
C ALA A 186 -27.19 -12.19 14.80
N LEU A 187 -28.29 -12.54 14.11
CA LEU A 187 -28.27 -12.97 12.71
C LEU A 187 -27.88 -11.81 11.76
N GLY A 188 -28.28 -10.58 12.10
CA GLY A 188 -27.89 -9.37 11.39
C GLY A 188 -26.39 -9.08 11.50
N LEU A 189 -25.83 -9.20 12.71
CA LEU A 189 -24.40 -9.00 12.96
C LEU A 189 -23.53 -10.13 12.37
N LEU A 190 -23.96 -11.38 12.55
CA LEU A 190 -23.22 -12.59 12.19
C LEU A 190 -24.12 -13.54 11.39
N PRO A 191 -23.76 -13.91 10.14
CA PRO A 191 -22.51 -13.64 9.43
C PRO A 191 -22.56 -12.38 8.54
N GLY A 192 -23.62 -11.58 8.62
CA GLY A 192 -23.95 -10.58 7.61
C GLY A 192 -23.16 -9.27 7.71
N SER A 193 -23.61 -8.35 8.57
CA SER A 193 -23.20 -6.96 8.53
C SER A 193 -21.78 -6.74 9.05
N PHE A 194 -21.32 -7.53 10.03
CA PHE A 194 -20.02 -7.29 10.64
C PHE A 194 -18.83 -7.61 9.73
N PRO A 195 -18.68 -8.84 9.18
CA PRO A 195 -17.53 -9.14 8.32
C PRO A 195 -17.62 -8.42 6.96
N LEU A 196 -18.81 -8.31 6.36
CA LEU A 196 -18.99 -7.59 5.09
C LEU A 196 -18.81 -6.08 5.27
N GLY A 197 -19.35 -5.51 6.35
CA GLY A 197 -19.17 -4.11 6.71
C GLY A 197 -17.71 -3.78 6.98
N LEU A 198 -16.98 -4.64 7.70
CA LEU A 198 -15.55 -4.46 7.93
C LEU A 198 -14.73 -4.51 6.63
N VAL A 199 -15.03 -5.46 5.74
CA VAL A 199 -14.40 -5.53 4.42
C VAL A 199 -14.68 -4.26 3.61
N ALA A 200 -15.94 -3.82 3.56
CA ALA A 200 -16.33 -2.60 2.87
C ALA A 200 -15.63 -1.36 3.46
N LEU A 201 -15.51 -1.27 4.78
CA LEU A 201 -14.79 -0.21 5.49
C LEU A 201 -13.32 -0.16 5.05
N ILE A 202 -12.62 -1.30 5.05
CA ILE A 202 -11.22 -1.40 4.62
C ILE A 202 -11.07 -0.98 3.15
N LEU A 203 -11.97 -1.41 2.28
CA LEU A 203 -11.98 -1.06 0.86
C LEU A 203 -12.16 0.46 0.65
N LEU A 204 -13.11 1.07 1.37
CA LEU A 204 -13.40 2.50 1.29
C LEU A 204 -12.21 3.33 1.78
N LEU A 205 -11.64 2.98 2.93
CA LEU A 205 -10.47 3.68 3.49
C LEU A 205 -9.27 3.60 2.56
N LYS A 206 -9.02 2.44 1.95
CA LYS A 206 -7.93 2.29 0.96
C LYS A 206 -8.18 3.07 -0.32
N LYS A 207 -9.42 3.06 -0.83
CA LYS A 207 -9.76 3.84 -2.02
C LYS A 207 -9.59 5.33 -1.78
N SER A 208 -9.71 5.78 -0.53
CA SER A 208 -9.41 7.16 -0.15
C SER A 208 -7.91 7.50 -0.21
N SER A 209 -7.01 6.53 0.03
CA SER A 209 -5.56 6.74 0.16
C SER A 209 -4.73 6.36 -1.07
N LYS A 210 -5.24 5.50 -1.97
CA LYS A 210 -4.48 5.10 -3.18
C LYS A 210 -4.42 6.25 -4.18
N ARG A 211 -3.25 6.89 -4.29
CA ARG A 211 -3.01 8.00 -5.23
C ARG A 211 -2.37 7.56 -6.54
N VAL A 212 -1.50 6.56 -6.52
CA VAL A 212 -0.76 6.11 -7.71
C VAL A 212 -0.72 4.60 -7.76
N THR A 213 -0.71 4.05 -8.97
CA THR A 213 -0.50 2.62 -9.20
C THR A 213 0.88 2.44 -9.81
N PHE A 214 1.82 1.96 -8.99
CA PHE A 214 3.13 1.51 -9.44
C PHE A 214 2.99 0.18 -10.16
N ARG A 215 3.84 -0.08 -11.15
CA ARG A 215 4.09 -1.41 -11.71
C ARG A 215 5.19 -2.11 -10.91
N PRO A 216 5.50 -3.39 -11.18
CA PRO A 216 6.63 -4.04 -10.55
C PRO A 216 7.94 -3.27 -10.82
N ILE A 217 8.77 -3.13 -9.80
CA ILE A 217 10.05 -2.41 -9.92
C ILE A 217 11.15 -3.39 -10.30
N TYR A 218 11.67 -3.24 -11.52
CA TYR A 218 12.77 -4.06 -12.04
C TYR A 218 14.14 -3.47 -11.69
N ASP A 219 14.26 -2.14 -11.70
CA ASP A 219 15.48 -1.39 -11.39
C ASP A 219 15.20 -0.41 -10.24
N GLU A 220 16.10 -0.35 -9.26
CA GLU A 220 16.01 0.56 -8.10
C GLU A 220 16.03 2.05 -8.51
N ARG A 221 16.52 2.35 -9.72
CA ARG A 221 16.64 3.70 -10.28
C ARG A 221 15.38 4.17 -10.98
N PHE A 222 14.45 3.27 -11.33
CA PHE A 222 13.30 3.60 -12.15
C PHE A 222 12.04 2.86 -11.69
N ALA A 223 10.94 3.59 -11.55
CA ALA A 223 9.61 2.99 -11.40
C ALA A 223 8.74 3.35 -12.59
N PHE A 224 7.96 2.36 -13.04
CA PHE A 224 6.87 2.61 -13.98
C PHE A 224 5.58 2.82 -13.18
N ILE A 225 4.83 3.85 -13.52
CA ILE A 225 3.54 4.17 -12.91
C ILE A 225 2.47 4.32 -13.98
N ALA A 226 1.25 3.91 -13.68
CA ALA A 226 0.11 4.26 -14.52
C ALA A 226 -0.26 5.73 -14.28
N ALA A 227 -0.22 6.55 -15.34
CA ALA A 227 -0.50 7.98 -15.26
C ALA A 227 -1.34 8.47 -16.46
N HIS A 228 -2.04 9.57 -16.25
CA HIS A 228 -2.83 10.25 -17.26
C HIS A 228 -1.93 10.89 -18.33
N ALA A 229 -2.42 11.00 -19.57
CA ALA A 229 -1.68 11.59 -20.70
C ALA A 229 -1.13 13.01 -20.40
N ASN A 230 -1.94 13.90 -19.82
CA ASN A 230 -1.49 15.24 -19.41
C ASN A 230 -0.33 15.21 -18.39
N PHE A 231 -0.31 14.25 -17.47
CA PHE A 231 0.79 14.11 -16.51
C PHE A 231 2.08 13.74 -17.23
N ARG A 232 2.00 12.80 -18.17
CA ARG A 232 3.13 12.40 -19.02
C ARG A 232 3.66 13.56 -19.85
N ALA A 233 2.77 14.31 -20.49
CA ALA A 233 3.13 15.48 -21.27
C ALA A 233 3.88 16.50 -20.41
N ALA A 234 3.38 16.78 -19.20
CA ALA A 234 4.02 17.69 -18.26
C ALA A 234 5.35 17.17 -17.69
N LEU A 235 5.54 15.85 -17.60
CA LEU A 235 6.82 15.26 -17.17
C LEU A 235 7.91 15.41 -18.24
N ASN A 236 7.53 15.32 -19.51
CA ASN A 236 8.45 15.51 -20.64
C ASN A 236 8.75 16.98 -20.93
N HIS A 237 7.84 17.88 -20.52
CA HIS A 237 7.98 19.32 -20.64
C HIS A 237 7.85 19.96 -19.25
N PRO A 238 8.89 19.87 -18.40
CA PRO A 238 8.87 20.53 -17.11
C PRO A 238 8.65 22.04 -17.34
N PRO A 239 7.75 22.69 -16.58
CA PRO A 239 7.60 24.13 -16.69
C PRO A 239 8.95 24.81 -16.37
N PRO A 240 9.29 25.94 -17.01
CA PRO A 240 10.49 26.69 -16.67
C PRO A 240 10.49 26.98 -15.17
N ASP A 241 11.62 26.73 -14.51
CA ASP A 241 11.78 26.82 -13.06
C ASP A 241 11.13 28.09 -12.51
N LYS A 242 10.08 27.93 -11.69
CA LYS A 242 9.53 29.05 -10.89
C LYS A 242 10.46 29.47 -9.74
N HIS A 243 11.63 28.86 -9.67
CA HIS A 243 12.70 29.18 -8.73
C HIS A 243 13.99 29.42 -9.51
N GLY A 244 14.04 30.55 -10.23
CA GLY A 244 15.33 31.18 -10.55
C GLY A 244 16.06 31.53 -9.25
N PRO A 245 17.40 31.56 -9.25
CA PRO A 245 18.18 31.84 -8.04
C PRO A 245 17.81 33.23 -7.46
N PRO A 246 17.94 33.39 -6.13
CA PRO A 246 17.69 34.68 -5.45
C PRO A 246 18.61 35.79 -5.95
#